data_AF-A0A950GRT7-F1
#
_entry.id   AF-A0A950GRT7-F1
#
_cell.length_a   1.000
_cell.length_b   1.000
_cell.length_c   1.000
_cell.angle_alpha   90.00
_cell.angle_beta   90.00
_cell.angle_gamma   90.00
#
_symmetry.space_group_name_H-M   'P 1'
#
loop_
_entity.id
_entity.type
_entity.pdbx_description
1 polymer ?
#
loop_
_entity_poly.entity_id
_entity_poly.type
_entity_poly.pdbx_seq_one_letter_code
_entity_poly.pdbx_strand_id
1 'polypeptide(L)'
;MWQRPFGRLIHFARALPASHPKQPRILLVAPMSGHYATLLRGTVEAFLPRYEVFVTDWSDARMVPLTSGHFGFDDYVDYVIEMLRHLGPNTHVIAVCQPSVPVSVAVAVLEAANDPVSPSSMI
;
A
#
# COMPACT_ATOMS: atom_id res chain seq x y z
N MET A 1 0.88 5.61 -11.45
CA MET A 1 1.45 5.30 -10.13
C MET A 1 0.83 6.29 -9.14
N TRP A 2 0.21 5.80 -8.06
CA TRP A 2 -0.49 6.65 -7.09
C TRP A 2 0.49 7.46 -6.23
N GLN A 3 0.17 8.73 -5.96
CA GLN A 3 0.98 9.63 -5.15
C GLN A 3 0.14 10.73 -4.49
N ARG A 4 0.47 11.04 -3.23
CA ARG A 4 0.00 12.19 -2.46
C ARG A 4 1.18 12.83 -1.70
N PRO A 5 1.03 14.01 -1.08
CA PRO A 5 2.15 14.72 -0.46
C PRO A 5 2.96 13.91 0.58
N PHE A 6 2.28 13.06 1.35
CA PHE A 6 2.90 12.30 2.45
C PHE A 6 3.36 10.90 2.05
N GLY A 7 3.03 10.43 0.84
CA GLY A 7 3.42 9.10 0.42
C GLY A 7 3.05 8.76 -1.01
N ARG A 8 3.70 7.75 -1.55
CA ARG A 8 3.45 7.21 -2.90
C ARG A 8 3.49 5.70 -2.90
N LEU A 9 2.99 5.08 -3.97
CA LEU A 9 3.19 3.66 -4.23
C LEU A 9 4.42 3.45 -5.11
N ILE A 10 5.28 2.51 -4.75
CA ILE A 10 6.33 1.95 -5.60
C ILE A 10 5.82 0.62 -6.17
N HIS A 11 5.88 0.46 -7.49
CA HIS A 11 5.52 -0.76 -8.19
C HIS A 11 6.79 -1.47 -8.65
N PHE A 12 7.01 -2.69 -8.17
CA PHE A 12 8.12 -3.53 -8.60
C PHE A 12 7.72 -4.33 -9.83
N ALA A 13 7.78 -3.65 -10.99
CA ALA A 13 7.45 -4.25 -12.27
C ALA A 13 8.46 -5.33 -12.67
N ARG A 14 7.95 -6.42 -13.24
CA ARG A 14 8.76 -7.50 -13.84
C ARG A 14 8.57 -7.50 -15.35
N ALA A 15 9.65 -7.72 -16.09
CA ALA A 15 9.62 -7.88 -17.54
C ALA A 15 9.13 -9.30 -17.91
N LEU A 16 7.85 -9.58 -17.64
CA LEU A 16 7.22 -10.85 -17.98
C LEU A 16 6.73 -10.84 -19.43
N PRO A 17 6.73 -11.98 -20.12
CA PRO A 17 6.15 -12.09 -21.46
C PRO A 17 4.65 -11.81 -21.42
N ALA A 18 4.08 -11.29 -22.51
CA ALA A 18 2.65 -10.97 -22.60
C ALA A 18 1.72 -12.19 -22.40
N SER A 19 2.24 -13.39 -22.62
CA SER A 19 1.54 -14.66 -22.35
C SER A 19 1.47 -15.04 -20.88
N HIS A 20 2.20 -14.34 -20.00
CA HIS A 20 2.21 -14.64 -18.58
C HIS A 20 0.82 -14.33 -17.98
N PRO A 21 0.24 -15.26 -17.20
CA PRO A 21 -1.05 -15.02 -16.56
C PRO A 21 -0.99 -13.81 -15.62
N LYS A 22 -2.10 -13.08 -15.53
CA LYS A 22 -2.24 -12.00 -14.54
C LYS A 22 -2.11 -12.58 -13.14
N GLN A 23 -1.24 -11.99 -12.35
CA GLN A 23 -1.04 -12.38 -10.96
C GLN A 23 -1.85 -11.47 -10.02
N PRO A 24 -2.26 -11.96 -8.84
CA PRO A 24 -2.86 -11.12 -7.83
C PRO A 24 -1.90 -10.02 -7.40
N ARG A 25 -2.46 -8.90 -6.95
CA ARG A 25 -1.69 -7.77 -6.45
C ARG A 25 -1.45 -7.91 -4.96
N ILE A 26 -0.31 -7.41 -4.50
CA ILE A 26 -0.03 -7.30 -3.07
C ILE A 26 0.43 -5.87 -2.75
N LEU A 27 -0.27 -5.24 -1.81
CA LEU A 27 0.09 -3.96 -1.23
C LEU A 27 0.82 -4.20 0.09
N LEU A 28 2.11 -3.95 0.13
CA LEU A 28 2.91 -3.94 1.35
C LEU A 28 2.93 -2.52 1.93
N VAL A 29 2.22 -2.32 3.04
CA VAL A 29 2.19 -1.06 3.77
C VAL A 29 3.36 -1.05 4.75
N ALA A 30 4.40 -0.31 4.39
CA ALA A 30 5.62 -0.15 5.16
C ALA A 30 5.43 0.83 6.34
N PRO A 31 6.19 0.69 7.44
CA PRO A 31 6.19 1.67 8.52
C PRO A 31 6.52 3.08 8.03
N MET A 32 5.88 4.08 8.64
CA MET A 32 6.20 5.49 8.42
C MET A 32 7.49 5.85 9.17
N SER A 33 8.65 5.65 8.55
CA SER A 33 9.92 6.22 9.00
C SER A 33 10.96 6.17 7.89
N GLY A 34 11.72 7.26 7.76
CA GLY A 34 12.35 7.72 6.51
C GLY A 34 13.41 6.85 5.82
N HIS A 35 13.57 5.57 6.17
CA HIS A 35 14.53 4.66 5.52
C HIS A 35 14.04 3.20 5.33
N TYR A 36 12.82 2.83 5.71
CA TYR A 36 12.46 1.41 5.94
C TYR A 36 11.70 0.66 4.85
N ALA A 37 11.30 1.29 3.73
CA ALA A 37 10.83 0.50 2.58
C ALA A 37 11.90 -0.53 2.12
N THR A 38 13.18 -0.22 2.37
CA THR A 38 14.31 -1.12 2.12
C THR A 38 14.34 -2.34 3.04
N LEU A 39 13.77 -2.29 4.26
CA LEU A 39 13.67 -3.48 5.13
C LEU A 39 12.78 -4.55 4.53
N LEU A 40 11.79 -4.13 3.75
CA LEU A 40 10.90 -5.05 3.05
C LEU A 40 11.54 -5.65 1.80
N ARG A 41 12.82 -5.37 1.49
CA ARG A 41 13.50 -5.93 0.32
C ARG A 41 13.36 -7.45 0.27
N GLY A 42 13.69 -8.16 1.35
CA GLY A 42 13.57 -9.62 1.39
C GLY A 42 12.12 -10.11 1.22
N THR A 43 11.16 -9.36 1.77
CA THR A 43 9.72 -9.64 1.60
C THR A 43 9.27 -9.43 0.15
N VAL A 44 9.70 -8.34 -0.48
CA VAL A 44 9.44 -8.05 -1.90
C VAL A 44 10.02 -9.15 -2.77
N GLU A 45 11.30 -9.51 -2.57
CA GLU A 45 11.97 -10.59 -3.31
C GLU A 45 11.21 -11.92 -3.21
N ALA A 46 10.69 -12.26 -2.03
CA ALA A 46 9.91 -13.48 -1.81
C ALA A 46 8.53 -13.46 -2.51
N PHE A 47 7.89 -12.29 -2.64
CA PHE A 47 6.58 -12.17 -3.29
C PHE A 47 6.65 -11.99 -4.80
N LEU A 48 7.75 -11.41 -5.31
CA LEU A 48 7.94 -11.12 -6.73
C LEU A 48 7.69 -12.32 -7.66
N PRO A 49 7.96 -13.60 -7.33
CA PRO A 49 7.63 -14.70 -8.23
C PRO A 49 6.13 -14.90 -8.45
N ARG A 50 5.28 -14.51 -7.49
CA ARG A 50 3.85 -14.90 -7.46
C ARG A 50 2.87 -13.73 -7.51
N TYR A 51 3.31 -12.50 -7.22
CA TYR A 51 2.46 -11.33 -7.09
C TYR A 51 2.99 -10.15 -7.91
N GLU A 52 2.08 -9.25 -8.28
CA GLU A 52 2.43 -7.89 -8.67
C GLU A 52 2.56 -7.06 -7.39
N VAL A 53 3.79 -6.61 -7.09
CA VAL A 53 4.15 -6.08 -5.76
C VAL A 53 4.14 -4.55 -5.75
N PHE A 54 3.35 -3.99 -4.85
CA PHE A 54 3.28 -2.56 -4.55
C PHE A 54 3.71 -2.30 -3.11
N VAL A 55 4.53 -1.28 -2.89
CA VAL A 55 5.02 -0.92 -1.55
C VAL A 55 4.77 0.57 -1.31
N THR A 56 4.29 0.93 -0.12
CA THR A 56 4.18 2.33 0.26
C THR A 56 5.55 2.93 0.55
N ASP A 57 5.81 4.11 0.01
CA ASP A 57 6.99 4.92 0.28
C ASP A 57 6.54 6.24 0.90
N TRP A 58 6.75 6.37 2.20
CA TRP A 58 6.30 7.51 3.01
C TRP A 58 7.35 8.61 3.01
N SER A 59 6.89 9.85 2.83
CA SER A 59 7.75 11.03 3.02
C SER A 59 7.94 11.30 4.51
N ASP A 60 9.11 11.79 4.91
CA ASP A 60 9.26 12.38 6.24
C ASP A 60 8.34 13.60 6.30
N ALA A 61 7.37 13.58 7.22
CA ALA A 61 6.36 14.64 7.34
C ALA A 61 6.99 16.02 7.57
N ARG A 62 8.18 16.11 8.16
CA ARG A 62 8.93 17.37 8.34
C ARG A 62 9.37 18.00 7.02
N MET A 63 9.50 17.18 5.97
CA MET A 63 9.90 17.60 4.64
C MET A 63 8.70 18.00 3.75
N VAL A 64 7.47 17.74 4.22
CA VAL A 64 6.25 18.12 3.51
C VAL A 64 5.87 19.56 3.89
N PRO A 65 5.66 20.47 2.91
CA PRO A 65 5.27 21.84 3.22
C PRO A 65 3.98 21.91 4.02
N LEU A 66 3.90 22.79 5.02
CA LEU A 66 2.70 22.99 5.85
C LEU A 66 1.45 23.35 5.02
N THR A 67 1.63 23.98 3.87
CA THR A 67 0.54 24.29 2.92
C THR A 67 -0.08 23.04 2.28
N SER A 68 0.56 21.87 2.39
CA SER A 68 0.04 20.59 1.90
C SER A 68 -0.93 19.93 2.87
N GLY A 69 -1.25 20.59 3.99
CA GLY A 69 -2.21 20.13 4.98
C GLY A 69 -1.58 19.36 6.15
N HIS A 70 -2.44 18.75 6.93
CA HIS A 70 -2.07 17.88 8.06
C HIS A 70 -1.96 16.43 7.59
N PHE A 71 -1.32 15.60 8.41
CA PHE A 71 -1.31 14.16 8.25
C PHE A 71 -1.41 13.49 9.60
N GLY A 72 -2.63 13.07 9.93
CA GLY A 72 -2.98 12.37 11.16
C GLY A 72 -3.31 10.90 10.91
N PHE A 73 -3.95 10.28 11.90
CA PHE A 73 -4.36 8.88 11.82
C PHE A 73 -5.42 8.65 10.73
N ASP A 74 -6.45 9.49 10.69
CA ASP A 74 -7.53 9.36 9.71
C ASP A 74 -7.01 9.56 8.28
N ASP A 75 -6.10 10.51 8.07
CA ASP A 75 -5.43 10.68 6.77
C ASP A 75 -4.66 9.42 6.35
N TYR A 76 -4.01 8.72 7.29
CA TYR A 76 -3.36 7.45 7.00
C TYR A 76 -4.38 6.43 6.48
N VAL A 77 -5.48 6.25 7.21
CA VAL A 77 -6.57 5.32 6.82
C VAL A 77 -7.06 5.66 5.40
N ASP A 78 -7.33 6.94 5.13
CA ASP A 78 -7.77 7.40 3.81
C ASP A 78 -6.74 7.11 2.71
N TYR A 79 -5.45 7.31 2.99
CA TYR A 79 -4.39 6.97 2.02
C TYR A 79 -4.41 5.49 1.67
N VAL A 80 -4.56 4.60 2.66
CA VAL A 80 -4.64 3.15 2.42
C VAL A 80 -5.89 2.80 1.61
N ILE A 81 -7.05 3.38 1.93
CA ILE A 81 -8.29 3.20 1.19
C ILE A 81 -8.12 3.64 -0.27
N GLU A 82 -7.54 4.81 -0.51
CA GLU A 82 -7.30 5.34 -1.85
C GLU A 82 -6.31 4.49 -2.64
N MET A 83 -5.26 4.00 -2.00
CA MET A 83 -4.31 3.06 -2.63
C MET A 83 -5.01 1.75 -3.00
N LEU A 84 -5.82 1.18 -2.11
CA LEU A 84 -6.60 -0.03 -2.40
C LEU A 84 -7.60 0.19 -3.52
N ARG A 85 -8.29 1.34 -3.57
CA ARG A 85 -9.17 1.73 -4.68
C ARG A 85 -8.42 1.92 -6.00
N HIS A 86 -7.24 2.53 -5.94
CA HIS A 86 -6.39 2.74 -7.12
C HIS A 86 -5.89 1.41 -7.70
N LEU A 87 -5.51 0.47 -6.85
CA LEU A 87 -5.19 -0.88 -7.27
C LEU A 87 -6.47 -1.56 -7.77
N GLY A 88 -7.52 -1.60 -6.97
CA GLY A 88 -8.81 -2.22 -7.30
C GLY A 88 -8.90 -3.67 -6.81
N PRO A 89 -9.87 -4.45 -7.31
CA PRO A 89 -10.19 -5.78 -6.77
C PRO A 89 -9.04 -6.78 -6.93
N ASN A 90 -9.11 -7.92 -6.23
CA ASN A 90 -8.07 -8.97 -6.26
C ASN A 90 -6.69 -8.45 -5.78
N THR A 91 -6.71 -7.60 -4.76
CA THR A 91 -5.54 -7.04 -4.09
C THR A 91 -5.49 -7.59 -2.67
N HIS A 92 -4.35 -8.17 -2.30
CA HIS A 92 -4.04 -8.54 -0.92
C HIS A 92 -3.29 -7.37 -0.25
N VAL A 93 -3.46 -7.19 1.06
CA VAL A 93 -2.74 -6.16 1.81
C VAL A 93 -1.97 -6.79 2.97
N ILE A 94 -0.74 -6.33 3.20
CA ILE A 94 0.08 -6.68 4.35
C ILE A 94 0.52 -5.41 5.06
N ALA A 95 0.30 -5.34 6.36
CA ALA A 95 0.68 -4.21 7.20
C ALA A 95 1.82 -4.58 8.16
N VAL A 96 2.93 -3.85 8.12
CA VAL A 96 4.13 -4.23 8.89
C VAL A 96 4.36 -3.29 10.06
N CYS A 97 4.10 -3.74 11.29
CA CYS A 97 4.32 -2.98 12.54
C CYS A 97 3.35 -1.80 12.71
N GLN A 98 3.82 -0.55 12.61
CA GLN A 98 3.00 0.66 12.82
C GLN A 98 1.72 0.75 11.96
N PRO A 99 1.71 0.32 10.68
CA PRO A 99 0.53 0.40 9.82
C PRO A 99 -0.56 -0.62 10.14
N SER A 100 -0.33 -1.59 11.04
CA SER A 100 -1.31 -2.65 11.30
C SER A 100 -2.68 -2.10 11.73
N VAL A 101 -2.70 -1.06 12.57
CA VAL A 101 -3.95 -0.41 13.00
C VAL A 101 -4.64 0.36 11.87
N PRO A 102 -4.00 1.33 11.17
CA PRO A 102 -4.69 2.07 10.10
C PRO A 102 -5.13 1.18 8.94
N VAL A 103 -4.36 0.14 8.60
CA VAL A 103 -4.80 -0.84 7.58
C VAL A 103 -6.02 -1.62 8.07
N SER A 104 -6.05 -2.06 9.33
CA SER A 104 -7.23 -2.76 9.88
C SER A 104 -8.49 -1.88 9.79
N VAL A 105 -8.37 -0.60 10.12
CA VAL A 105 -9.47 0.36 10.02
C VAL A 105 -9.89 0.57 8.57
N ALA A 106 -8.93 0.75 7.65
CA ALA A 106 -9.22 0.90 6.22
C ALA A 106 -10.01 -0.29 5.66
N VAL A 107 -9.59 -1.52 6.00
CA VAL A 107 -10.30 -2.74 5.60
C VAL A 107 -11.71 -2.79 6.21
N ALA A 108 -11.85 -2.50 7.50
CA ALA A 108 -13.16 -2.47 8.15
C ALA A 108 -14.13 -1.47 7.52
N VAL A 109 -13.64 -0.28 7.13
CA VAL A 109 -14.43 0.74 6.43
C VAL A 109 -14.87 0.27 5.04
N LEU A 110 -13.97 -0.34 4.27
CA LEU A 110 -14.27 -0.86 2.93
C LEU A 110 -15.31 -2.00 3.00
N GLU A 111 -15.12 -2.94 3.92
CA GLU A 111 -16.04 -4.07 4.14
C GLU A 111 -17.42 -3.59 4.61
N ALA A 112 -17.48 -2.64 5.56
CA ALA A 112 -18.75 -2.09 6.03
C ALA A 112 -19.53 -1.39 4.91
N ALA A 113 -18.83 -0.82 3.93
CA ALA A 113 -19.42 -0.21 2.74
C ALA A 113 -19.77 -1.22 1.63
N ASN A 114 -19.45 -2.51 1.79
CA ASN A 114 -19.48 -3.52 0.72
C ASN A 114 -18.72 -3.04 -0.54
N ASP A 115 -17.61 -2.34 -0.34
CA ASP A 115 -16.82 -1.77 -1.44
C ASP A 115 -16.18 -2.94 -2.24
N PRO A 116 -16.35 -3.01 -3.57
CA PRO A 116 -15.81 -4.09 -4.40
C PRO A 116 -14.28 -4.15 -4.41
N VAL A 117 -13.60 -3.11 -3.92
CA VAL A 117 -12.13 -3.08 -3.81
C VAL A 117 -11.61 -3.54 -2.45
N SER A 118 -12.49 -4.03 -1.56
CA SER A 118 -12.07 -4.63 -0.29
C SER A 118 -11.03 -5.73 -0.55
N PRO A 119 -9.93 -5.76 0.23
CA PRO A 119 -8.81 -6.61 -0.10
C PRO A 119 -9.16 -8.09 0.07
N SER A 120 -8.64 -8.93 -0.83
CA SER A 120 -8.92 -10.37 -0.83
C SER A 120 -8.36 -11.10 0.39
N SER A 121 -7.34 -10.52 1.03
CA SER A 121 -6.92 -10.88 2.38
C SER A 121 -6.15 -9.74 3.02
N MET A 122 -6.09 -9.73 4.35
CA MET A 122 -5.26 -8.84 5.15
C MET A 122 -4.34 -9.67 6.06
N ILE A 123 -3.05 -9.30 6.13
CA ILE A 123 -2.04 -9.90 7.01
C ILE A 123 -1.34 -8.81 7.82
#